data_AF-A0A5C6W379-F1
#
_entry.id   AF-A0A5C6W379-F1
#
_cell.length_a   1.000
_cell.length_b   1.000
_cell.length_c   1.000
_cell.angle_alpha   90.00
_cell.angle_beta   90.00
_cell.angle_gamma   90.00
#
_symmetry.space_group_name_H-M   'P 1'
#
loop_
_entity.id
_entity.type
_entity.pdbx_description
1 polymer ?
#
loop_
_entity_poly.entity_id
_entity_poly.type
_entity_poly.pdbx_seq_one_letter_code
_entity_poly.pdbx_strand_id
1 'polypeptide(L)'
;MVRHYYIYLIEEEFASHYFGRESKIYHLFQDFHWTTVRSNHVDTLEKQVNYITKPIPILFIHQLLSTHLSARQDYQNLHHIHKIEIRGNRGNATLIVKDSHLELSSDGSYEAETIFFEVLRKFDPCFLAMDLQGERYGWLNPIKERNFV
;
A
#
# COMPACT_ATOMS: atom_id res chain seq x y z
N MET A 1 -9.71 9.21 13.92
CA MET A 1 -9.84 9.69 12.53
C MET A 1 -9.41 8.54 11.67
N VAL A 2 -10.31 8.05 10.84
CA VAL A 2 -10.04 6.89 9.99
C VAL A 2 -9.07 7.29 8.89
N ARG A 3 -8.06 6.45 8.66
CA ARG A 3 -7.07 6.59 7.60
C ARG A 3 -7.22 5.41 6.66
N HIS A 4 -7.17 5.66 5.35
CA HIS A 4 -7.30 4.62 4.34
C HIS A 4 -6.18 4.74 3.33
N TYR A 5 -5.30 3.74 3.28
CA TYR A 5 -4.20 3.67 2.33
C TYR A 5 -4.48 2.68 1.21
N TYR A 6 -4.28 3.12 -0.02
CA TYR A 6 -4.05 2.24 -1.16
C TYR A 6 -2.55 2.01 -1.28
N ILE A 7 -2.14 0.74 -1.32
CA ILE A 7 -0.73 0.35 -1.35
C ILE A 7 -0.47 -0.43 -2.64
N TYR A 8 0.29 0.17 -3.55
CA TYR A 8 0.65 -0.44 -4.83
C TYR A 8 2.12 -0.84 -4.83
N LEU A 9 2.43 -1.94 -5.53
CA LEU A 9 3.80 -2.34 -5.82
C LEU A 9 4.22 -1.72 -7.14
N ILE A 10 5.11 -0.73 -7.11
CA ILE A 10 5.54 -0.01 -8.31
C ILE A 10 6.68 -0.78 -9.00
N GLU A 11 6.69 -0.78 -10.33
CA GLU A 11 7.83 -1.34 -11.08
C GLU A 11 9.13 -0.58 -10.75
N GLU A 12 10.23 -1.33 -10.62
CA GLU A 12 11.50 -0.78 -10.10
C GLU A 12 12.03 0.39 -10.93
N GLU A 13 11.81 0.37 -12.25
CA GLU A 13 12.24 1.46 -13.13
C GLU A 13 11.51 2.77 -12.83
N PHE A 14 10.21 2.74 -12.56
CA PHE A 14 9.45 3.94 -12.20
C PHE A 14 9.71 4.32 -10.76
N ALA A 15 9.83 3.36 -9.86
CA ALA A 15 10.12 3.61 -8.46
C ALA A 15 11.48 4.34 -8.32
N SER A 16 12.50 3.90 -9.06
CA SER A 16 13.80 4.59 -9.13
C SER A 16 13.73 5.93 -9.85
N HIS A 17 12.97 6.05 -10.94
CA HIS A 17 12.89 7.30 -11.72
C HIS A 17 12.16 8.42 -10.95
N TYR A 18 11.12 8.05 -10.19
CA TYR A 18 10.26 8.98 -9.46
C TYR A 18 10.58 9.07 -7.97
N PHE A 19 11.67 8.47 -7.51
CA PHE A 19 12.18 8.73 -6.16
C PHE A 19 12.47 10.23 -5.96
N GLY A 20 12.02 10.78 -4.84
CA GLY A 20 12.01 12.22 -4.55
C GLY A 20 11.01 13.05 -5.38
N ARG A 21 10.22 12.40 -6.24
CA ARG A 21 9.21 13.02 -7.14
C ARG A 21 7.91 12.21 -7.13
N GLU A 22 7.59 11.61 -5.99
CA GLU A 22 6.46 10.70 -5.80
C GLU A 22 5.12 11.38 -6.06
N SER A 23 5.05 12.70 -5.91
CA SER A 23 3.86 13.50 -6.18
C SER A 23 3.28 13.25 -7.57
N LYS A 24 4.11 13.00 -8.59
CA LYS A 24 3.64 12.69 -9.94
C LYS A 24 2.90 11.35 -10.02
N ILE A 25 3.43 10.34 -9.34
CA ILE A 25 2.78 9.03 -9.25
C ILE A 25 1.51 9.17 -8.42
N TYR A 26 1.57 9.87 -7.29
CA TYR A 26 0.42 10.13 -6.45
C TYR A 26 -0.74 10.78 -7.22
N HIS A 27 -0.48 11.83 -8.01
CA HIS A 27 -1.53 12.49 -8.79
C HIS A 27 -2.13 11.58 -9.87
N LEU A 28 -1.32 10.73 -10.52
CA LEU A 28 -1.83 9.71 -11.45
C LEU A 28 -2.83 8.77 -10.76
N PHE A 29 -2.49 8.27 -9.57
CA PHE A 29 -3.38 7.39 -8.81
C PHE A 29 -4.61 8.12 -8.26
N GLN A 30 -4.43 9.36 -7.81
CA GLN A 30 -5.52 10.22 -7.37
C GLN A 30 -6.55 10.43 -8.49
N ASP A 31 -6.08 10.78 -9.69
CA ASP A 31 -6.93 10.92 -10.88
C ASP A 31 -7.60 9.59 -11.23
N PHE A 32 -6.86 8.47 -11.21
CA PHE A 32 -7.40 7.14 -11.47
C PHE A 32 -8.53 6.77 -10.50
N HIS A 33 -8.36 6.97 -9.20
CA HIS A 33 -9.34 6.63 -8.17
C HIS A 33 -10.55 7.58 -8.12
N TRP A 34 -10.40 8.84 -8.53
CA TRP A 34 -11.48 9.83 -8.53
C TRP A 34 -12.20 9.96 -9.88
N THR A 35 -11.61 9.45 -10.96
CA THR A 35 -12.27 9.45 -12.27
C THR A 35 -13.41 8.44 -12.30
N THR A 36 -14.59 8.90 -12.74
CA THR A 36 -15.75 8.03 -12.92
C THR A 36 -15.61 7.18 -14.19
N VAL A 37 -16.07 5.93 -14.15
CA VAL A 37 -16.07 4.93 -15.25
C VAL A 37 -16.60 5.46 -16.60
N ARG A 38 -17.38 6.56 -16.61
CA ARG A 38 -17.94 7.17 -17.83
C ARG A 38 -17.04 8.23 -18.48
N SER A 39 -15.87 8.51 -17.94
CA SER A 39 -14.92 9.47 -18.53
C SER A 39 -14.09 8.82 -19.63
N ASN A 40 -13.92 9.53 -20.76
CA ASN A 40 -13.11 9.09 -21.90
C ASN A 40 -11.62 8.87 -21.56
N HIS A 41 -11.18 9.25 -20.35
CA HIS A 41 -9.80 9.15 -19.90
C HIS A 41 -9.52 7.94 -19.00
N VAL A 42 -10.55 7.21 -18.54
CA VAL A 42 -10.39 6.06 -17.62
C VAL A 42 -9.50 4.99 -18.21
N ASP A 43 -9.73 4.59 -19.46
CA ASP A 43 -8.94 3.53 -20.11
C ASP A 43 -7.46 3.89 -20.22
N THR A 44 -7.15 5.18 -20.40
CA THR A 44 -5.75 5.65 -20.47
C THR A 44 -5.10 5.62 -19.09
N LEU A 45 -5.81 6.09 -18.06
CA LEU A 45 -5.32 6.08 -16.68
C LEU A 45 -5.12 4.66 -16.18
N GLU A 46 -6.06 3.75 -16.44
CA GLU A 46 -5.96 2.34 -16.08
C GLU A 46 -4.75 1.69 -16.74
N LYS A 47 -4.53 1.93 -18.04
CA LYS A 47 -3.34 1.43 -18.75
C LYS A 47 -2.05 1.97 -18.15
N GLN A 48 -2.01 3.25 -17.78
CA GLN A 48 -0.83 3.85 -17.15
C GLN A 48 -0.57 3.23 -15.77
N VAL A 49 -1.60 3.10 -14.93
CA VAL A 49 -1.51 2.47 -13.61
C VAL A 49 -1.03 1.03 -13.74
N ASN A 50 -1.64 0.24 -14.62
CA ASN A 50 -1.24 -1.16 -14.86
C ASN A 50 0.18 -1.29 -15.43
N TYR A 51 0.62 -0.32 -16.23
CA TYR A 51 1.96 -0.32 -16.82
C TYR A 51 3.05 -0.01 -15.80
N ILE A 52 2.77 0.85 -14.81
CA ILE A 52 3.76 1.23 -13.79
C ILE A 52 3.70 0.36 -12.53
N THR A 53 2.77 -0.59 -12.43
CA THR A 53 2.58 -1.45 -11.25
C THR A 53 2.88 -2.92 -11.56
N LYS A 54 3.37 -3.61 -10.55
CA LYS A 54 3.47 -5.08 -10.53
C LYS A 54 2.17 -5.65 -9.93
N PRO A 55 1.70 -6.82 -10.39
CA PRO A 55 0.62 -7.54 -9.69
C PRO A 55 1.08 -7.93 -8.28
N ILE A 56 0.14 -7.95 -7.33
CA ILE A 56 0.43 -8.37 -5.96
C ILE A 56 0.60 -9.89 -5.92
N PRO A 57 1.70 -10.42 -5.37
CA PRO A 57 1.86 -11.86 -5.17
C PRO A 57 1.02 -12.31 -3.95
N ILE A 58 -0.29 -12.44 -4.13
CA ILE A 58 -1.29 -12.62 -3.06
C ILE A 58 -0.94 -13.73 -2.08
N LEU A 59 -0.63 -14.93 -2.59
CA LEU A 59 -0.27 -16.08 -1.76
C LEU A 59 0.96 -15.79 -0.89
N PHE A 60 1.95 -15.12 -1.48
CA PHE A 60 3.16 -14.73 -0.76
C PHE A 60 2.85 -13.67 0.31
N ILE A 61 2.04 -12.65 0.01
CA ILE A 61 1.64 -11.62 0.98
C ILE A 61 0.90 -12.24 2.17
N HIS A 62 -0.05 -13.15 1.94
CA HIS A 62 -0.74 -13.86 3.01
C HIS A 62 0.22 -14.69 3.88
N GLN A 63 1.15 -15.42 3.24
CA GLN A 63 2.16 -16.20 3.95
C GLN A 63 3.10 -15.30 4.75
N LEU A 64 3.57 -14.19 4.17
CA LEU A 64 4.44 -13.20 4.79
C LEU A 64 3.79 -12.62 6.04
N LEU A 65 2.55 -12.12 5.92
CA LEU A 65 1.79 -11.54 7.02
C LEU A 65 1.54 -12.56 8.13
N SER A 66 1.08 -13.77 7.76
CA SER A 66 0.81 -14.82 8.73
C SER A 66 2.10 -15.25 9.46
N THR A 67 3.22 -15.35 8.75
CA THR A 67 4.51 -15.73 9.34
C THR A 67 5.01 -14.68 10.32
N HIS A 68 4.92 -13.40 9.99
CA HIS A 68 5.42 -12.32 10.83
C HIS A 68 4.47 -11.93 11.97
N LEU A 69 3.16 -12.19 11.84
CA LEU A 69 2.15 -11.71 12.79
C LEU A 69 1.47 -12.81 13.61
N SER A 70 1.64 -14.10 13.28
CA SER A 70 0.97 -15.22 13.98
C SER A 70 1.26 -15.31 15.48
N ALA A 71 2.44 -14.87 15.92
CA ALA A 71 2.80 -14.85 17.33
C ALA A 71 2.09 -13.74 18.13
N ARG A 72 1.44 -12.79 17.45
CA ARG A 72 0.76 -11.67 18.10
C ARG A 72 -0.64 -12.07 18.57
N GLN A 73 -0.96 -11.73 19.82
CA GLN A 73 -2.29 -12.00 20.39
C GLN A 73 -3.39 -11.08 19.85
N ASP A 74 -3.02 -9.93 19.28
CA ASP A 74 -3.93 -8.93 18.73
C ASP A 74 -4.15 -9.08 17.21
N TYR A 75 -3.56 -10.11 16.59
CA TYR A 75 -3.66 -10.37 15.17
C TYR A 75 -4.74 -11.42 14.87
N GLN A 76 -5.55 -11.14 13.84
CA GLN A 76 -6.58 -12.03 13.32
C GLN A 76 -6.41 -12.15 11.80
N ASN A 77 -6.58 -13.36 11.28
CA ASN A 77 -6.58 -13.62 9.84
C ASN A 77 -7.91 -14.28 9.45
N LEU A 78 -8.64 -13.67 8.52
CA LEU A 78 -9.88 -14.18 7.96
C LEU A 78 -9.79 -14.16 6.42
N HIS A 79 -9.31 -15.26 5.84
CA HIS A 79 -9.11 -15.42 4.39
C HIS A 79 -8.20 -14.34 3.78
N HIS A 80 -8.79 -13.35 3.11
CA HIS A 80 -8.11 -12.26 2.40
C HIS A 80 -7.96 -11.00 3.26
N ILE A 81 -8.39 -11.06 4.51
CA ILE A 81 -8.45 -9.94 5.45
C ILE A 81 -7.53 -10.23 6.64
N HIS A 82 -6.62 -9.31 6.91
CA HIS A 82 -5.73 -9.32 8.06
C HIS A 82 -6.07 -8.17 8.99
N LYS A 83 -6.31 -8.45 10.27
CA LYS A 83 -6.75 -7.46 11.24
C LYS A 83 -5.82 -7.42 12.44
N ILE A 84 -5.55 -6.22 12.94
CA ILE A 84 -4.87 -5.97 14.21
C ILE A 84 -5.80 -5.12 15.08
N GLU A 85 -6.03 -5.57 16.32
CA GLU A 85 -6.83 -4.84 17.33
C GLU A 85 -6.02 -4.62 18.60
N ILE A 86 -5.40 -3.44 18.73
CA ILE A 86 -4.54 -3.12 19.86
C ILE A 86 -5.39 -2.99 21.13
N ARG A 87 -5.00 -3.73 22.18
CA ARG A 87 -5.67 -3.72 23.48
C ARG A 87 -5.85 -2.31 24.06
N GLY A 88 -6.97 -2.13 24.75
CA GLY A 88 -7.36 -0.86 25.38
C GLY A 88 -7.97 0.14 24.41
N ASN A 89 -8.53 -0.33 23.28
CA ASN A 89 -9.11 0.51 22.22
C ASN A 89 -8.16 1.58 21.69
N ARG A 90 -6.85 1.28 21.69
CA ARG A 90 -5.81 2.25 21.31
C ARG A 90 -5.73 2.43 19.79
N GLY A 91 -6.09 1.40 19.04
CA GLY A 91 -6.16 1.48 17.58
C GLY A 91 -6.47 0.13 16.97
N ASN A 92 -6.92 0.15 15.74
CA ASN A 92 -7.17 -1.03 14.94
C ASN A 92 -6.76 -0.78 13.49
N ALA A 93 -6.34 -1.82 12.80
CA ALA A 93 -6.02 -1.75 11.39
C ALA A 93 -6.48 -3.02 10.68
N THR A 94 -7.00 -2.86 9.47
CA THR A 94 -7.47 -3.95 8.60
C THR A 94 -6.80 -3.80 7.24
N LEU A 95 -6.04 -4.82 6.86
CA LEU A 95 -5.39 -4.94 5.56
C LEU A 95 -6.15 -5.96 4.71
N ILE A 96 -6.59 -5.53 3.52
CA ILE A 96 -7.24 -6.36 2.51
C ILE A 96 -6.26 -6.55 1.36
N VAL A 97 -6.04 -7.80 0.96
CA VAL A 97 -5.15 -8.14 -0.16
C VAL A 97 -6.00 -8.31 -1.43
N LYS A 98 -5.73 -7.51 -2.47
CA LYS A 98 -6.36 -7.62 -3.79
C LYS A 98 -5.30 -7.94 -4.86
N ASP A 99 -5.76 -8.25 -6.07
CA ASP A 99 -4.87 -8.63 -7.18
C ASP A 99 -3.90 -7.52 -7.60
N SER A 100 -4.36 -6.26 -7.62
CA SER A 100 -3.57 -5.12 -8.10
C SER A 100 -2.96 -4.25 -6.99
N HIS A 101 -3.51 -4.31 -5.77
CA HIS A 101 -3.06 -3.47 -4.65
C HIS A 101 -3.50 -4.04 -3.30
N LEU A 102 -3.02 -3.43 -2.23
CA LEU A 102 -3.52 -3.66 -0.87
C LEU A 102 -4.33 -2.45 -0.41
N GLU A 103 -5.36 -2.68 0.39
CA GLU A 103 -6.11 -1.62 1.05
C GLU A 103 -5.93 -1.73 2.56
N LEU A 104 -5.44 -0.68 3.20
CA LEU A 104 -5.21 -0.62 4.63
C LEU A 104 -6.07 0.46 5.25
N SER A 105 -7.08 0.05 6.01
CA SER A 105 -7.89 0.94 6.84
C SER A 105 -7.37 0.92 8.28
N SER A 106 -7.22 2.07 8.92
CA SER A 106 -6.81 2.18 10.32
C SER A 106 -7.58 3.27 11.05
N ASP A 107 -7.86 3.05 12.34
CA ASP A 107 -8.40 4.07 13.24
C ASP A 107 -7.71 4.00 14.61
N GLY A 108 -7.70 5.14 15.31
CA GLY A 108 -6.95 5.32 16.56
C GLY A 108 -5.47 5.60 16.32
N SER A 109 -4.60 4.95 17.09
CA SER A 109 -3.14 5.10 17.08
C SER A 109 -2.51 4.70 15.75
N TYR A 110 -1.44 5.40 15.35
CA TYR A 110 -0.60 5.08 14.20
C TYR A 110 0.13 3.74 14.30
N GLU A 111 0.20 3.18 15.51
CA GLU A 111 0.88 1.90 15.77
C GLU A 111 0.25 0.76 14.95
N ALA A 112 -1.07 0.76 14.76
CA ALA A 112 -1.77 -0.34 14.11
C ALA A 112 -1.41 -0.46 12.61
N GLU A 113 -1.43 0.63 11.85
CA GLU A 113 -1.00 0.62 10.44
C GLU A 113 0.50 0.38 10.30
N THR A 114 1.31 0.89 11.24
CA THR A 114 2.77 0.75 11.18
C THR A 114 3.18 -0.71 11.25
N ILE A 115 2.47 -1.56 12.00
CA ILE A 115 2.77 -3.00 12.05
C ILE A 115 2.68 -3.63 10.66
N PHE A 116 1.69 -3.26 9.84
CA PHE A 116 1.58 -3.75 8.46
C PHE A 116 2.67 -3.19 7.57
N PHE A 117 2.95 -1.87 7.65
CA PHE A 117 4.02 -1.25 6.87
C PHE A 117 5.40 -1.86 7.16
N GLU A 118 5.68 -2.19 8.42
CA GLU A 118 6.91 -2.84 8.86
C GLU A 118 7.12 -4.24 8.26
N VAL A 119 6.03 -4.98 8.02
CA VAL A 119 6.11 -6.28 7.35
C VAL A 119 6.30 -6.10 5.85
N LEU A 120 5.52 -5.22 5.22
CA LEU A 120 5.57 -4.98 3.77
C LEU A 120 6.92 -4.41 3.33
N ARG A 121 7.50 -3.45 4.07
CA ARG A 121 8.78 -2.82 3.73
C ARG A 121 9.99 -3.76 3.75
N LYS A 122 9.87 -4.90 4.44
CA LYS A 122 10.92 -5.95 4.47
C LYS A 122 10.86 -6.83 3.23
N PHE A 123 9.73 -6.87 2.54
CA PHE A 123 9.55 -7.65 1.33
C PHE A 123 10.06 -6.90 0.10
N ASP A 124 9.56 -5.69 -0.13
CA ASP A 124 9.92 -4.92 -1.32
C ASP A 124 9.96 -3.41 -1.00
N PRO A 125 11.03 -2.68 -1.35
CA PRO A 125 11.10 -1.23 -1.13
C PRO A 125 10.18 -0.42 -2.06
N CYS A 126 9.70 -0.99 -3.16
CA CYS A 126 8.88 -0.33 -4.16
C CYS A 126 7.38 -0.28 -3.82
N PHE A 127 7.00 -0.63 -2.59
CA PHE A 127 5.64 -0.36 -2.11
C PHE A 127 5.45 1.14 -1.88
N LEU A 128 4.46 1.70 -2.57
CA LEU A 128 3.99 3.07 -2.39
C LEU A 128 2.63 3.05 -1.68
N ALA A 129 2.56 3.62 -0.49
CA ALA A 129 1.30 3.79 0.24
C ALA A 129 0.75 5.19 0.04
N MET A 130 -0.56 5.30 -0.23
CA MET A 130 -1.24 6.55 -0.54
C MET A 130 -2.60 6.63 0.17
N ASP A 131 -2.75 7.60 1.06
CA ASP A 131 -4.03 8.06 1.59
C ASP A 131 -4.50 9.26 0.78
N LEU A 132 -5.43 8.99 -0.13
CA LEU A 132 -5.95 9.99 -1.08
C LEU A 132 -6.84 11.03 -0.39
N GLN A 133 -7.49 10.68 0.73
CA GLN A 133 -8.34 11.62 1.48
C GLN A 133 -7.50 12.52 2.38
N GLY A 134 -6.46 11.95 3.00
CA GLY A 134 -5.53 12.68 3.85
C GLY A 134 -4.41 13.41 3.11
N GLU A 135 -4.33 13.26 1.79
CA GLU A 135 -3.24 13.77 0.94
C GLU A 135 -1.84 13.35 1.41
N ARG A 136 -1.73 12.11 1.90
CA ARG A 136 -0.47 11.56 2.43
C ARG A 136 -0.01 10.42 1.55
N TYR A 137 1.26 10.43 1.20
CA TYR A 137 1.85 9.35 0.42
C TYR A 137 3.32 9.18 0.76
N GLY A 138 3.84 7.99 0.48
CA GLY A 138 5.27 7.72 0.65
C GLY A 138 5.61 6.26 0.38
N TRP A 139 6.86 6.06 -0.02
CA TRP A 139 7.44 4.72 -0.08
C TRP A 139 7.51 4.12 1.32
N LEU A 140 7.21 2.83 1.46
CA LEU A 140 7.34 2.14 2.74
C LEU A 140 8.81 1.99 3.18
N ASN A 141 9.75 2.11 2.25
CA ASN A 141 11.18 2.18 2.50
C ASN A 141 11.80 3.19 1.53
N PRO A 142 12.78 4.02 1.92
CA PRO A 142 13.54 4.80 0.95
C PRO A 142 14.19 3.88 -0.09
N ILE A 143 13.85 4.08 -1.36
CA ILE A 143 14.51 3.42 -2.48
C ILE A 143 15.90 4.02 -2.59
N LYS A 144 16.94 3.18 -2.56
CA LYS A 144 18.31 3.66 -2.75
C LYS A 144 18.46 4.12 -4.19
N GLU A 145 18.88 5.38 -4.40
CA GLU A 145 19.34 5.80 -5.72
C GLU A 145 20.47 4.87 -6.17
N ARG A 146 20.31 4.25 -7.34
CA ARG A 146 21.45 3.61 -8.00
C ARG A 146 22.36 4.75 -8.46
N ASN A 147 23.51 4.89 -7.79
CA ASN A 147 24.62 5.69 -8.31
C ASN A 147 25.09 5.03 -9.61
N PHE A 148 24.69 5.59 -10.75
CA PHE A 148 25.36 5.29 -12.01
C PHE A 148 26.74 5.97 -11.94
N VAL A 149 27.80 5.16 -11.75
CA VAL A 149 29.21 5.58 -11.87
C VAL A 149 29.63 5.48 -13.32
#